data_AF-A0A5E7YU21-F1
#
_entry.id   AF-A0A5E7YU21-F1
#
_cell.length_a   1.000
_cell.length_b   1.000
_cell.length_c   1.000
_cell.angle_alpha   90.00
_cell.angle_beta   90.00
_cell.angle_gamma   90.00
#
_symmetry.space_group_name_H-M   'P 1'
#
loop_
_entity.id
_entity.type
_entity.pdbx_description
1 polymer ?
#
loop_
_entity_poly.entity_id
_entity_poly.type
_entity_poly.pdbx_seq_one_letter_code
_entity_poly.pdbx_strand_id
1 'polypeptide(L)'
;MNTTHVERTDREVIASRLIDAPRALVFKVWTEPEHIAQWWGPTGFTNTVHEMNVKPGGKFRLTMHGPNGTDYPNLIVFKEVVVPEKLVYVHGNGSDDAPGNFHVTVTFEEKEGKTLLTMRSIFQSKADLDYVIDKHGAFEGARQNMERMAAYLETRINLMTQLKNTNMSRVSTYLNFAGNTEEAFLFYKSVFGTEFKGGIQRFGEIPPMEGAPPMTEADKKLILHIELEILGGHFLMATDAPESMGMKVKPGNNMHINLEPNTRAETKKLFDALSAGGEVTMELQDMFWGAYYGSCTDRYGINWMFNCNEKR
;
A
#
# COMPACT_ATOMS: atom_id res chain seq x y z
N MET A 1 -16.68 17.98 -4.95
CA MET A 1 -16.67 18.59 -6.30
C MET A 1 -15.70 17.81 -7.19
N ASN A 2 -15.97 16.52 -7.46
CA ASN A 2 -15.08 15.63 -8.23
C ASN A 2 -15.73 15.18 -9.55
N THR A 3 -16.55 16.05 -10.16
CA THR A 3 -17.25 15.72 -11.40
C THR A 3 -16.31 15.96 -12.58
N THR A 4 -16.30 15.04 -13.53
CA THR A 4 -15.63 15.26 -14.82
C THR A 4 -16.47 16.25 -15.63
N HIS A 5 -15.86 17.36 -16.05
CA HIS A 5 -16.48 18.30 -16.97
C HIS A 5 -16.01 17.99 -18.38
N VAL A 6 -16.95 17.89 -19.33
CA VAL A 6 -16.63 17.72 -20.75
C VAL A 6 -17.38 18.75 -21.56
N GLU A 7 -16.66 19.45 -22.42
CA GLU A 7 -17.20 20.41 -23.36
C GLU A 7 -16.72 20.09 -24.78
N ARG A 8 -17.50 20.56 -25.77
CA ARG A 8 -17.13 20.45 -27.18
C ARG A 8 -17.22 21.82 -27.84
N THR A 9 -16.33 22.04 -28.79
CA THR A 9 -16.36 23.23 -29.66
C THR A 9 -16.53 22.78 -31.11
N ASP A 10 -16.12 23.60 -32.08
CA ASP A 10 -16.24 23.32 -33.51
C ASP A 10 -15.51 22.02 -33.92
N ARG A 11 -14.27 21.84 -33.43
CA ARG A 11 -13.41 20.69 -33.76
C ARG A 11 -12.67 20.10 -32.56
N GLU A 12 -13.09 20.41 -31.34
CA GLU A 12 -12.40 19.99 -30.13
C GLU A 12 -13.34 19.35 -29.11
N VAL A 13 -12.77 18.44 -28.31
CA VAL A 13 -13.36 17.92 -27.07
C VAL A 13 -12.38 18.19 -25.94
N ILE A 14 -12.86 18.85 -24.89
CA ILE A 14 -12.07 19.19 -23.71
C ILE A 14 -12.70 18.50 -22.51
N ALA A 15 -11.93 17.64 -21.84
CA ALA A 15 -12.32 17.00 -20.59
C ALA A 15 -11.42 17.50 -19.46
N SER A 16 -11.99 17.93 -18.34
CA SER A 16 -11.24 18.36 -17.17
C SER A 16 -11.79 17.79 -15.87
N ARG A 17 -10.89 17.56 -14.92
CA ARG A 17 -11.24 17.07 -13.58
C ARG A 17 -10.21 17.50 -12.55
N LEU A 18 -10.68 17.89 -11.37
CA LEU A 18 -9.82 18.08 -10.20
C LEU A 18 -9.57 16.71 -9.54
N ILE A 19 -8.31 16.33 -9.45
CA ILE A 19 -7.83 15.06 -8.88
C ILE A 19 -7.18 15.34 -7.54
N ASP A 20 -7.62 14.63 -6.49
CA ASP A 20 -7.08 14.77 -5.14
C ASP A 20 -5.76 14.00 -4.97
N ALA A 21 -4.75 14.40 -5.74
CA ALA A 21 -3.41 13.83 -5.71
C ALA A 21 -2.38 14.84 -6.25
N PRO A 22 -1.10 14.76 -5.83
CA PRO A 22 -0.02 15.59 -6.35
C PRO A 22 0.25 15.34 -7.84
N ARG A 23 0.63 16.39 -8.58
CA ARG A 23 0.86 16.35 -10.04
C ARG A 23 1.80 15.23 -10.49
N ALA A 24 2.87 14.99 -9.73
CA ALA A 24 3.85 13.95 -10.03
C ALA A 24 3.23 12.54 -10.04
N LEU A 25 2.29 12.26 -9.14
CA LEU A 25 1.62 10.97 -9.06
C LEU A 25 0.59 10.81 -10.19
N VAL A 26 -0.16 11.86 -10.52
CA VAL A 26 -1.11 11.85 -11.64
C VAL A 26 -0.37 11.66 -12.97
N PHE A 27 0.75 12.36 -13.15
CA PHE A 27 1.63 12.20 -14.31
C PHE A 27 2.16 10.76 -14.42
N LYS A 28 2.67 10.20 -13.32
CA LYS A 28 3.15 8.81 -13.24
C LYS A 28 2.09 7.81 -13.70
N VAL A 29 0.85 7.94 -13.20
CA VAL A 29 -0.27 7.06 -13.59
C VAL A 29 -0.63 7.19 -15.07
N TRP A 30 -0.33 8.33 -15.69
CA TRP A 30 -0.49 8.56 -17.12
C TRP A 30 0.64 7.99 -17.98
N THR A 31 1.87 7.97 -17.46
CA THR A 31 3.06 7.71 -18.28
C THR A 31 3.70 6.34 -18.09
N GLU A 32 3.24 5.56 -17.11
CA GLU A 32 3.78 4.23 -16.84
C GLU A 32 2.85 3.11 -17.33
N PRO A 33 3.41 2.12 -18.06
CA PRO A 33 2.62 1.07 -18.71
C PRO A 33 1.78 0.24 -17.73
N GLU A 34 2.31 -0.05 -16.54
CA GLU A 34 1.61 -0.79 -15.48
C GLU A 34 0.37 -0.07 -14.94
N HIS A 35 0.34 1.26 -15.05
CA HIS A 35 -0.75 2.09 -14.58
C HIS A 35 -1.78 2.33 -15.68
N ILE A 36 -1.33 2.83 -16.84
CA ILE A 36 -2.23 3.20 -17.95
C ILE A 36 -3.03 2.00 -18.48
N ALA A 37 -2.46 0.79 -18.46
CA ALA A 37 -3.14 -0.43 -18.90
C ALA A 37 -4.46 -0.71 -18.13
N GLN A 38 -4.56 -0.24 -16.89
CA GLN A 38 -5.67 -0.58 -15.99
C GLN A 38 -6.92 0.28 -16.24
N TRP A 39 -6.74 1.48 -16.79
CA TRP A 39 -7.83 2.45 -16.87
C TRP A 39 -8.06 3.03 -18.27
N TRP A 40 -7.11 2.87 -19.21
CA TRP A 40 -7.24 3.46 -20.53
C TRP A 40 -8.48 2.93 -21.29
N GLY A 41 -9.24 3.86 -21.87
CA GLY A 41 -10.38 3.55 -22.73
C GLY A 41 -11.75 3.47 -22.04
N PRO A 42 -12.82 3.16 -22.79
CA PRO A 42 -14.19 3.15 -22.28
C PRO A 42 -14.43 2.06 -21.24
N THR A 43 -15.46 2.19 -20.39
CA THR A 43 -15.84 1.18 -19.40
C THR A 43 -16.07 -0.20 -20.04
N GLY A 44 -15.55 -1.26 -19.42
CA GLY A 44 -15.66 -2.64 -19.92
C GLY A 44 -14.50 -3.09 -20.82
N PHE A 45 -13.62 -2.18 -21.23
CA PHE A 45 -12.40 -2.53 -21.97
C PHE A 45 -11.24 -2.89 -21.03
N THR A 46 -10.41 -3.83 -21.48
CA THR A 46 -9.07 -4.13 -20.93
C THR A 46 -7.99 -3.80 -21.95
N ASN A 47 -6.73 -3.68 -21.53
CA ASN A 47 -5.65 -3.26 -22.40
C ASN A 47 -4.44 -4.18 -22.28
N THR A 48 -3.83 -4.50 -23.42
CA THR A 48 -2.48 -5.06 -23.51
C THR A 48 -1.54 -3.98 -24.04
N VAL A 49 -0.55 -3.57 -23.24
CA VAL A 49 0.47 -2.58 -23.65
C VAL A 49 1.68 -3.31 -24.23
N HIS A 50 1.97 -3.08 -25.51
CA HIS A 50 3.08 -3.72 -26.23
C HIS A 50 4.36 -2.89 -26.19
N GLU A 51 4.22 -1.56 -26.16
CA GLU A 51 5.32 -0.61 -26.11
C GLU A 51 4.81 0.69 -25.50
N MET A 52 5.58 1.32 -24.61
CA MET A 52 5.34 2.69 -24.17
C MET A 52 6.67 3.39 -23.92
N ASN A 53 6.97 4.40 -24.72
CA ASN A 53 8.19 5.19 -24.64
C ASN A 53 7.82 6.67 -24.51
N VAL A 54 7.82 7.19 -23.29
CA VAL A 54 7.33 8.54 -22.99
C VAL A 54 8.45 9.57 -23.14
N LYS A 55 8.71 9.93 -24.39
CA LYS A 55 9.62 11.00 -24.80
C LYS A 55 9.18 11.55 -26.16
N PRO A 56 9.61 12.74 -26.58
CA PRO A 56 9.35 13.22 -27.94
C PRO A 56 9.76 12.19 -29.00
N GLY A 57 8.84 11.88 -29.93
CA GLY A 57 8.98 10.84 -30.96
C GLY A 57 8.74 9.40 -30.47
N GLY A 58 8.57 9.19 -29.17
CA GLY A 58 8.30 7.88 -28.59
C GLY A 58 6.88 7.38 -28.88
N LYS A 59 6.71 6.06 -28.89
CA LYS A 59 5.46 5.40 -29.25
C LYS A 59 4.79 4.77 -28.02
N PHE A 60 3.47 4.77 -28.04
CA PHE A 60 2.64 3.96 -27.16
C PHE A 60 1.76 3.06 -28.05
N ARG A 61 2.07 1.76 -28.07
CA ARG A 61 1.32 0.73 -28.81
C ARG A 61 0.56 -0.12 -27.82
N LEU A 62 -0.74 -0.22 -28.01
CA LEU A 62 -1.63 -1.04 -27.19
C LEU A 62 -2.69 -1.73 -28.03
N THR A 63 -3.18 -2.87 -27.56
CA THR A 63 -4.44 -3.46 -28.01
C THR A 63 -5.48 -3.22 -26.93
N MET A 64 -6.59 -2.59 -27.29
CA MET A 64 -7.75 -2.50 -26.42
C MET A 64 -8.68 -3.67 -26.73
N HIS A 65 -9.07 -4.44 -25.72
CA HIS A 65 -9.96 -5.60 -25.83
C HIS A 65 -11.37 -5.18 -25.43
N GLY A 66 -12.31 -5.23 -26.39
CA GLY A 66 -13.71 -4.91 -26.15
C GLY A 66 -14.45 -6.03 -25.41
N PRO A 67 -15.55 -5.72 -24.71
CA PRO A 67 -16.32 -6.71 -23.95
C PRO A 67 -16.99 -7.77 -24.83
N ASN A 68 -17.10 -7.52 -26.14
CA ASN A 68 -17.59 -8.46 -27.15
C ASN A 68 -16.48 -9.37 -27.72
N GLY A 69 -15.25 -9.29 -27.19
CA GLY A 69 -14.09 -10.04 -27.68
C GLY A 69 -13.40 -9.46 -28.92
N THR A 70 -13.81 -8.27 -29.39
CA THR A 70 -13.13 -7.60 -30.51
C THR A 70 -11.89 -6.86 -30.03
N ASP A 71 -10.78 -7.02 -30.75
CA ASP A 71 -9.51 -6.36 -30.47
C ASP A 71 -9.32 -5.11 -31.33
N TYR A 72 -8.88 -4.02 -30.70
CA TYR A 72 -8.64 -2.72 -31.33
C TYR A 72 -7.17 -2.31 -31.15
N PRO A 73 -6.31 -2.55 -32.15
CA PRO A 73 -4.94 -2.05 -32.15
C PRO A 73 -4.93 -0.53 -32.20
N ASN A 74 -4.16 0.08 -31.30
CA ASN A 74 -4.01 1.53 -31.19
C ASN A 74 -2.52 1.91 -31.17
N LEU A 75 -2.22 3.06 -31.78
CA LEU A 75 -0.91 3.67 -31.75
C LEU A 75 -1.05 5.15 -31.35
N ILE A 76 -0.19 5.57 -30.46
CA ILE A 76 -0.02 6.95 -30.03
C ILE A 76 1.45 7.33 -30.21
N VAL A 77 1.72 8.53 -30.70
CA VAL A 77 3.07 9.07 -30.85
C VAL A 77 3.19 10.35 -30.02
N PHE A 78 4.07 10.34 -29.02
CA PHE A 78 4.36 11.52 -28.21
C PHE A 78 5.12 12.56 -29.02
N LYS A 79 4.64 13.80 -28.99
CA LYS A 79 5.23 14.95 -29.69
C LYS A 79 5.99 15.85 -28.71
N GLU A 80 5.42 16.06 -27.53
CA GLU A 80 6.03 16.85 -26.46
C GLU A 80 5.80 16.17 -25.11
N VAL A 81 6.84 16.15 -24.26
CA VAL A 81 6.78 15.62 -22.91
C VAL A 81 7.50 16.60 -21.99
N VAL A 82 6.76 17.24 -21.10
CA VAL A 82 7.28 18.13 -20.05
C VAL A 82 6.89 17.51 -18.71
N VAL A 83 7.84 16.90 -18.01
CA VAL A 83 7.56 16.20 -16.75
C VAL A 83 7.52 17.21 -15.58
N PRO A 84 6.50 17.21 -14.70
CA PRO A 84 5.23 16.48 -14.72
C PRO A 84 4.03 17.37 -15.15
N GLU A 85 4.21 18.22 -16.16
CA GLU A 85 3.32 19.36 -16.45
C GLU A 85 2.46 19.18 -17.71
N LYS A 86 3.00 18.53 -18.74
CA LYS A 86 2.34 18.49 -20.05
C LYS A 86 2.74 17.28 -20.89
N LEU A 87 1.76 16.72 -21.59
CA LEU A 87 1.94 15.76 -22.67
C LEU A 87 1.23 16.25 -23.92
N VAL A 88 1.90 16.17 -25.07
CA VAL A 88 1.27 16.36 -26.38
C VAL A 88 1.52 15.10 -27.19
N TYR A 89 0.48 14.51 -27.77
CA TYR A 89 0.60 13.31 -28.59
C TYR A 89 -0.46 13.24 -29.68
N VAL A 90 -0.17 12.44 -30.70
CA VAL A 90 -1.12 12.13 -31.79
C VAL A 90 -1.64 10.73 -31.60
N HIS A 91 -2.95 10.57 -31.59
CA HIS A 91 -3.63 9.27 -31.54
C HIS A 91 -4.03 8.88 -32.96
N GLY A 92 -3.58 7.70 -33.42
CA GLY A 92 -3.87 7.18 -34.75
C GLY A 92 -2.70 6.39 -35.33
N ASN A 93 -2.38 6.56 -36.61
CA ASN A 93 -1.28 5.81 -37.26
C ASN A 93 0.12 6.46 -37.13
N GLY A 94 0.21 7.61 -36.45
CA GLY A 94 1.47 8.27 -36.10
C GLY A 94 1.99 9.34 -37.08
N SER A 95 1.35 9.58 -38.23
CA SER A 95 1.65 10.74 -39.09
C SER A 95 0.70 11.90 -38.84
N ASP A 96 1.18 13.13 -38.72
CA ASP A 96 0.37 14.27 -38.24
C ASP A 96 -0.87 14.58 -39.11
N ASP A 97 -0.80 14.24 -40.40
CA ASP A 97 -1.84 14.55 -41.39
C ASP A 97 -2.65 13.33 -41.88
N ALA A 98 -2.49 12.14 -41.28
CA ALA A 98 -3.25 10.98 -41.75
C ALA A 98 -4.75 11.11 -41.42
N PRO A 99 -5.65 10.68 -42.34
CA PRO A 99 -7.07 10.64 -42.09
C PRO A 99 -7.39 9.83 -40.82
N GLY A 100 -8.15 10.44 -39.90
CA GLY A 100 -8.55 9.82 -38.63
C GLY A 100 -7.63 10.10 -37.44
N ASN A 101 -6.49 10.76 -37.64
CA ASN A 101 -5.62 11.16 -36.54
C ASN A 101 -6.16 12.41 -35.83
N PHE A 102 -5.99 12.45 -34.51
CA PHE A 102 -6.31 13.63 -33.70
C PHE A 102 -5.19 13.94 -32.71
N HIS A 103 -5.03 15.22 -32.40
CA HIS A 103 -3.99 15.72 -31.51
C HIS A 103 -4.55 15.87 -30.11
N VAL A 104 -3.83 15.38 -29.12
CA VAL A 104 -4.22 15.47 -27.72
C VAL A 104 -3.16 16.24 -26.95
N THR A 105 -3.60 17.24 -26.18
CA THR A 105 -2.80 17.93 -25.18
C THR A 105 -3.36 17.63 -23.80
N VAL A 106 -2.52 17.14 -22.90
CA VAL A 106 -2.85 16.88 -21.50
C VAL A 106 -2.02 17.81 -20.62
N THR A 107 -2.65 18.62 -19.78
CA THR A 107 -1.99 19.49 -18.81
C THR A 107 -2.29 19.04 -17.38
N PHE A 108 -1.26 19.14 -16.52
CA PHE A 108 -1.29 18.72 -15.11
C PHE A 108 -0.99 19.95 -14.25
N GLU A 109 -2.02 20.70 -13.87
CA GLU A 109 -1.87 21.96 -13.13
C GLU A 109 -2.01 21.74 -11.63
N GLU A 110 -1.09 22.27 -10.82
CA GLU A 110 -1.23 22.26 -9.36
C GLU A 110 -2.33 23.23 -8.90
N LYS A 111 -3.21 22.76 -8.02
CA LYS A 111 -4.23 23.55 -7.33
C LYS A 111 -4.32 23.10 -5.88
N GLU A 112 -3.67 23.82 -4.96
CA GLU A 112 -3.78 23.57 -3.50
C GLU A 112 -3.47 22.12 -3.10
N GLY A 113 -2.36 21.57 -3.60
CA GLY A 113 -1.96 20.17 -3.36
C GLY A 113 -2.72 19.12 -4.19
N LYS A 114 -3.74 19.54 -4.95
CA LYS A 114 -4.47 18.73 -5.93
C LYS A 114 -3.96 19.00 -7.34
N THR A 115 -4.43 18.22 -8.31
CA THR A 115 -4.09 18.39 -9.73
C THR A 115 -5.35 18.67 -10.53
N LEU A 116 -5.44 19.83 -11.17
CA LEU A 116 -6.38 20.07 -12.25
C LEU A 116 -5.82 19.44 -13.52
N LEU A 117 -6.43 18.33 -13.94
CA LEU A 117 -6.08 17.62 -15.15
C LEU A 117 -7.00 18.06 -16.28
N THR A 118 -6.43 18.48 -17.40
CA THR A 118 -7.19 18.85 -18.60
C THR A 118 -6.68 18.09 -19.80
N MET A 119 -7.56 17.39 -20.50
CA MET A 119 -7.30 16.68 -21.75
C MET A 119 -8.06 17.34 -22.88
N ARG A 120 -7.34 17.93 -23.83
CA ARG A 120 -7.89 18.60 -25.01
C ARG A 120 -7.55 17.80 -26.26
N SER A 121 -8.58 17.29 -26.93
CA SER A 121 -8.47 16.56 -28.20
C SER A 121 -8.94 17.46 -29.34
N ILE A 122 -8.10 17.63 -30.35
CA ILE A 122 -8.33 18.48 -31.52
C ILE A 122 -8.36 17.61 -32.78
N PHE A 123 -9.45 17.71 -33.53
CA PHE A 123 -9.69 16.98 -34.78
C PHE A 123 -9.34 17.86 -35.99
N GLN A 124 -9.11 17.23 -37.15
CA GLN A 124 -8.73 17.93 -38.38
C GLN A 124 -9.85 18.87 -38.84
N SER A 125 -11.11 18.41 -38.81
CA SER A 125 -12.28 19.20 -39.14
C SER A 125 -13.44 18.93 -38.18
N LYS A 126 -14.45 19.82 -38.22
CA LYS A 126 -15.73 19.59 -37.55
C LYS A 126 -16.40 18.28 -38.02
N ALA A 127 -16.32 17.98 -39.32
CA ALA A 127 -16.92 16.77 -39.88
C ALA A 127 -16.28 15.49 -39.30
N ASP A 128 -14.97 15.49 -39.08
CA ASP A 128 -14.28 14.37 -38.43
C ASP A 128 -14.71 14.22 -36.98
N LEU A 129 -14.82 15.33 -36.22
CA LEU A 129 -15.32 15.30 -34.86
C LEU A 129 -16.75 14.75 -34.80
N ASP A 130 -17.64 15.26 -35.64
CA ASP A 130 -19.05 14.83 -35.68
C ASP A 130 -19.15 13.34 -36.02
N TYR A 131 -18.32 12.85 -36.97
CA TYR A 131 -18.25 11.43 -37.32
C TYR A 131 -17.80 10.57 -36.14
N VAL A 132 -16.72 10.94 -35.44
CA VAL A 132 -16.18 10.14 -34.32
C VAL A 132 -17.11 10.21 -33.10
N ILE A 133 -17.81 11.33 -32.87
CA ILE A 133 -18.86 11.41 -31.85
C ILE A 133 -20.01 10.46 -32.18
N ASP A 134 -20.56 10.53 -33.39
CA ASP A 134 -21.73 9.73 -33.80
C ASP A 134 -21.43 8.23 -33.86
N LYS A 135 -20.27 7.85 -34.42
CA LYS A 135 -19.92 6.44 -34.63
C LYS A 135 -19.20 5.78 -33.47
N HIS A 136 -18.41 6.54 -32.71
CA HIS A 136 -17.52 5.99 -31.68
C HIS A 136 -17.77 6.58 -30.30
N GLY A 137 -18.73 7.50 -30.15
CA GLY A 137 -19.09 8.07 -28.85
C GLY A 137 -17.96 8.86 -28.20
N ALA A 138 -17.07 9.49 -28.97
CA ALA A 138 -15.83 10.10 -28.44
C ALA A 138 -16.05 11.10 -27.29
N PHE A 139 -17.16 11.84 -27.28
CA PHE A 139 -17.49 12.75 -26.18
C PHE A 139 -17.65 11.99 -24.85
N GLU A 140 -18.41 10.90 -24.90
CA GLU A 140 -18.65 10.02 -23.76
C GLU A 140 -17.39 9.20 -23.44
N GLY A 141 -16.63 8.77 -24.45
CA GLY A 141 -15.35 8.10 -24.27
C GLY A 141 -14.32 8.96 -23.54
N ALA A 142 -14.23 10.26 -23.84
CA ALA A 142 -13.35 11.19 -23.14
C ALA A 142 -13.74 11.33 -21.65
N ARG A 143 -15.05 11.40 -21.37
CA ARG A 143 -15.58 11.42 -20.00
C ARG A 143 -15.20 10.16 -19.23
N GLN A 144 -15.49 9.00 -19.81
CA GLN A 144 -15.21 7.69 -19.19
C GLN A 144 -13.72 7.47 -18.95
N ASN A 145 -12.86 7.85 -19.90
CA ASN A 145 -11.41 7.70 -19.75
C ASN A 145 -10.89 8.50 -18.54
N MET A 146 -11.36 9.74 -18.38
CA MET A 146 -11.02 10.59 -17.22
C MET A 146 -11.55 10.01 -15.90
N GLU A 147 -12.78 9.49 -15.90
CA GLU A 147 -13.40 8.88 -14.71
C GLU A 147 -12.68 7.59 -14.29
N ARG A 148 -12.33 6.73 -15.24
CA ARG A 148 -11.60 5.48 -14.97
C ARG A 148 -10.21 5.75 -14.40
N MET A 149 -9.48 6.73 -14.94
CA MET A 149 -8.17 7.11 -14.41
C MET A 149 -8.31 7.60 -12.96
N ALA A 150 -9.26 8.50 -12.70
CA ALA A 150 -9.49 9.03 -11.36
C ALA A 150 -9.85 7.91 -10.35
N ALA A 151 -10.76 7.01 -10.73
CA ALA A 151 -11.16 5.88 -9.89
C ALA A 151 -10.00 4.90 -9.63
N TYR A 152 -9.18 4.63 -10.65
CA TYR A 152 -7.98 3.81 -10.50
C TYR A 152 -7.00 4.42 -9.51
N LEU A 153 -6.69 5.71 -9.68
CA LEU A 153 -5.76 6.42 -8.80
C LEU A 153 -6.28 6.48 -7.36
N GLU A 154 -7.56 6.78 -7.17
CA GLU A 154 -8.22 6.76 -5.85
C GLU A 154 -8.12 5.38 -5.19
N THR A 155 -8.42 4.31 -5.94
CA THR A 155 -8.30 2.94 -5.44
C THR A 155 -6.86 2.61 -5.05
N ARG A 156 -5.88 3.02 -5.86
CA ARG A 156 -4.45 2.80 -5.57
C ARG A 156 -4.00 3.60 -4.36
N ILE A 157 -4.47 4.84 -4.18
CA ILE A 157 -4.20 5.64 -2.99
C ILE A 157 -4.83 4.98 -1.77
N ASN A 158 -6.08 4.56 -1.83
CA ASN A 158 -6.77 3.89 -0.72
C ASN A 158 -6.08 2.58 -0.35
N LEU A 159 -5.70 1.76 -1.33
CA LEU A 159 -4.92 0.55 -1.10
C LEU A 159 -3.54 0.87 -0.51
N MET A 160 -2.84 1.87 -1.02
CA MET A 160 -1.55 2.29 -0.46
C MET A 160 -1.70 2.85 0.94
N THR A 161 -2.79 3.54 1.27
CA THR A 161 -3.10 4.01 2.61
C THR A 161 -3.40 2.83 3.53
N GLN A 162 -4.20 1.85 3.09
CA GLN A 162 -4.45 0.62 3.83
C GLN A 162 -3.16 -0.21 4.05
N LEU A 163 -2.28 -0.30 3.05
CA LEU A 163 -1.00 -1.01 3.14
C LEU A 163 0.04 -0.22 3.94
N LYS A 164 0.06 1.12 3.89
CA LYS A 164 0.90 1.97 4.76
C LYS A 164 0.40 1.99 6.19
N ASN A 165 -0.89 1.74 6.41
CA ASN A 165 -1.48 1.43 7.70
C ASN A 165 -1.06 0.04 8.21
N THR A 166 0.00 -0.58 7.69
CA THR A 166 0.74 -1.64 8.39
C THR A 166 1.42 -1.16 9.69
N ASN A 167 1.36 0.15 9.98
CA ASN A 167 1.37 0.76 11.32
C ASN A 167 -0.07 0.90 11.87
N MET A 168 -0.87 -0.17 11.96
CA MET A 168 -2.11 -0.15 12.74
C MET A 168 -1.85 -0.75 14.10
N SER A 169 -2.54 -0.20 15.09
CA SER A 169 -2.66 -0.84 16.39
C SER A 169 -3.19 -2.25 16.19
N ARG A 170 -2.43 -3.24 16.63
CA ARG A 170 -2.80 -4.65 16.47
C ARG A 170 -2.82 -5.36 17.81
N VAL A 171 -3.49 -6.51 17.82
CA VAL A 171 -3.48 -7.44 18.94
C VAL A 171 -2.81 -8.72 18.45
N SER A 172 -1.91 -9.27 19.25
CA SER A 172 -1.25 -10.55 19.02
C SER A 172 -1.34 -11.43 20.26
N THR A 173 -1.08 -12.72 20.12
CA THR A 173 -1.03 -13.65 21.26
C THR A 173 0.42 -14.00 21.52
N TYR A 174 0.90 -13.69 22.72
CA TYR A 174 2.27 -13.99 23.14
C TYR A 174 2.30 -15.23 24.01
N LEU A 175 3.09 -16.23 23.64
CA LEU A 175 3.21 -17.52 24.31
C LEU A 175 4.57 -17.67 24.98
N ASN A 176 4.58 -18.18 26.19
CA ASN A 176 5.80 -18.50 26.92
C ASN A 176 5.98 -20.01 27.00
N PHE A 177 7.17 -20.50 26.65
CA PHE A 177 7.51 -21.92 26.70
C PHE A 177 8.67 -22.19 27.67
N ALA A 178 8.75 -23.43 28.14
CA ALA A 178 9.81 -23.90 29.01
C ALA A 178 10.99 -24.47 28.20
N GLY A 179 11.54 -23.68 27.27
CA GLY A 179 12.73 -24.05 26.49
C GLY A 179 12.46 -24.79 25.18
N ASN A 180 11.20 -24.97 24.77
CA ASN A 180 10.80 -25.67 23.55
C ASN A 180 10.06 -24.78 22.53
N THR A 181 10.28 -23.46 22.57
CA THR A 181 9.62 -22.51 21.65
C THR A 181 9.87 -22.86 20.17
N GLU A 182 11.12 -23.15 19.79
CA GLU A 182 11.50 -23.40 18.39
C GLU A 182 10.80 -24.64 17.82
N GLU A 183 10.72 -25.73 18.59
CA GLU A 183 10.00 -26.96 18.22
C GLU A 183 8.51 -26.68 17.98
N ALA A 184 7.87 -25.98 18.93
CA ALA A 184 6.45 -25.64 18.85
C ALA A 184 6.16 -24.75 17.62
N PHE A 185 7.00 -23.75 17.36
CA PHE A 185 6.80 -22.83 16.24
C PHE A 185 7.11 -23.45 14.89
N LEU A 186 8.05 -24.40 14.79
CA LEU A 186 8.24 -25.18 13.56
C LEU A 186 7.00 -26.04 13.27
N PHE A 187 6.39 -26.63 14.29
CA PHE A 187 5.10 -27.32 14.15
C PHE A 187 4.00 -26.36 13.69
N TYR A 188 3.81 -25.21 14.35
CA TYR A 188 2.81 -24.23 13.93
C TYR A 188 3.05 -23.72 12.50
N LYS A 189 4.30 -23.44 12.14
CA LYS A 189 4.69 -23.06 10.79
C LYS A 189 4.22 -24.09 9.76
N SER A 190 4.43 -25.38 10.04
CA SER A 190 3.98 -26.47 9.15
C SER A 190 2.45 -26.60 9.05
N VAL A 191 1.73 -26.26 10.12
CA VAL A 191 0.25 -26.31 10.16
C VAL A 191 -0.34 -25.13 9.40
N PHE A 192 0.18 -23.92 9.59
CA PHE A 192 -0.37 -22.70 8.99
C PHE A 192 0.19 -22.41 7.59
N GLY A 193 1.32 -23.01 7.21
CA GLY A 193 1.93 -22.84 5.89
C GLY A 193 2.50 -21.43 5.66
N THR A 194 2.81 -20.70 6.73
CA THR A 194 3.36 -19.34 6.71
C THR A 194 4.85 -19.34 7.06
N GLU A 195 5.50 -18.19 6.99
CA GLU A 195 6.93 -18.02 7.28
C GLU A 195 7.16 -17.16 8.53
N PHE A 196 8.30 -17.36 9.19
CA PHE A 196 8.66 -16.56 10.36
C PHE A 196 8.96 -15.12 9.95
N LYS A 197 8.32 -14.17 10.63
CA LYS A 197 8.55 -12.74 10.41
C LYS A 197 9.74 -12.29 11.25
N GLY A 198 10.74 -11.68 10.62
CA GLY A 198 11.95 -11.22 11.31
C GLY A 198 12.95 -12.32 11.70
N GLY A 199 12.66 -13.59 11.40
CA GLY A 199 13.51 -14.73 11.73
C GLY A 199 13.39 -15.17 13.19
N ILE A 200 14.35 -16.01 13.63
CA ILE A 200 14.46 -16.47 15.02
C ILE A 200 15.47 -15.58 15.74
N GLN A 201 15.05 -14.89 16.79
CA GLN A 201 15.94 -14.10 17.65
C GLN A 201 16.29 -14.88 18.91
N ARG A 202 17.57 -14.90 19.28
CA ARG A 202 18.06 -15.67 20.44
C ARG A 202 18.53 -14.78 21.59
N PHE A 203 18.47 -15.32 22.80
CA PHE A 203 18.97 -14.64 24.01
C PHE A 203 20.47 -14.27 23.92
N GLY A 204 21.26 -15.04 23.17
CA GLY A 204 22.68 -14.71 22.90
C GLY A 204 22.90 -13.43 22.08
N GLU A 205 21.86 -12.87 21.47
CA GLU A 205 21.91 -11.60 20.74
C GLU A 205 21.69 -10.38 21.64
N ILE A 206 21.30 -10.59 22.90
CA ILE A 206 21.14 -9.51 23.89
C ILE A 206 22.52 -8.89 24.17
N PRO A 207 22.69 -7.56 24.02
CA PRO A 207 23.93 -6.89 24.36
C PRO A 207 24.30 -7.08 25.85
N PRO A 208 25.59 -7.18 26.21
CA PRO A 208 26.01 -7.25 27.60
C PRO A 208 25.46 -6.07 28.42
N MET A 209 24.73 -6.37 29.50
CA MET A 209 24.23 -5.35 30.42
C MET A 209 25.23 -5.13 31.56
N GLU A 210 25.52 -3.87 31.85
CA GLU A 210 26.44 -3.50 32.93
C GLU A 210 25.90 -3.99 34.29
N GLY A 211 26.74 -4.73 35.03
CA GLY A 211 26.38 -5.29 36.34
C GLY A 211 25.58 -6.59 36.32
N ALA A 212 25.17 -7.10 35.16
CA ALA A 212 24.49 -8.40 35.05
C ALA A 212 25.50 -9.56 34.96
N PRO A 213 25.23 -10.73 35.57
CA PRO A 213 26.08 -11.91 35.43
C PRO A 213 26.11 -12.40 33.97
N PRO A 214 27.24 -13.01 33.52
CA PRO A 214 27.34 -13.54 32.17
C PRO A 214 26.35 -14.68 31.95
N MET A 215 25.67 -14.65 30.80
CA MET A 215 24.71 -15.67 30.40
C MET A 215 25.41 -17.00 30.07
N THR A 216 24.81 -18.12 30.49
CA THR A 216 25.35 -19.45 30.20
C THR A 216 25.23 -19.79 28.70
N GLU A 217 26.08 -20.69 28.19
CA GLU A 217 25.98 -21.16 26.80
C GLU A 217 24.66 -21.89 26.49
N ALA A 218 24.00 -22.43 27.52
CA ALA A 218 22.67 -23.02 27.38
C ALA A 218 21.62 -21.91 27.19
N ASP A 219 21.61 -20.90 28.07
CA ASP A 219 20.65 -19.79 28.00
C ASP A 219 20.81 -18.99 26.71
N LYS A 220 22.03 -18.82 26.19
CA LYS A 220 22.28 -18.11 24.91
C LYS A 220 21.55 -18.72 23.71
N LYS A 221 21.22 -20.02 23.75
CA LYS A 221 20.54 -20.72 22.66
C LYS A 221 19.02 -20.57 22.71
N LEU A 222 18.48 -20.12 23.84
CA LEU A 222 17.04 -19.95 24.03
C LEU A 222 16.47 -18.88 23.09
N ILE A 223 15.20 -19.02 22.75
CA ILE A 223 14.47 -18.11 21.88
C ILE A 223 14.09 -16.86 22.67
N LEU A 224 14.63 -15.71 22.26
CA LEU A 224 14.24 -14.40 22.78
C LEU A 224 12.92 -13.93 22.19
N HIS A 225 12.79 -14.09 20.87
CA HIS A 225 11.57 -13.71 20.16
C HIS A 225 11.44 -14.48 18.85
N ILE A 226 10.21 -14.88 18.55
CA ILE A 226 9.81 -15.43 17.25
C ILE A 226 8.39 -14.97 16.94
N GLU A 227 8.12 -14.65 15.68
CA GLU A 227 6.82 -14.18 15.20
C GLU A 227 6.37 -15.03 13.99
N LEU A 228 5.14 -15.54 14.03
CA LEU A 228 4.53 -16.32 12.95
C LEU A 228 3.12 -15.78 12.65
N GLU A 229 2.87 -15.45 11.38
CA GLU A 229 1.53 -15.10 10.92
C GLU A 229 0.65 -16.35 10.89
N ILE A 230 -0.58 -16.24 11.38
CA ILE A 230 -1.58 -17.31 11.32
C ILE A 230 -2.78 -16.87 10.45
N LEU A 231 -4.01 -17.06 10.90
CA LEU A 231 -5.22 -16.67 10.18
C LEU A 231 -5.61 -15.21 10.47
N GLY A 232 -6.22 -14.56 9.47
CA GLY A 232 -6.89 -13.27 9.64
C GLY A 232 -5.96 -12.10 10.00
N GLY A 233 -4.67 -12.19 9.65
CA GLY A 233 -3.67 -11.17 10.01
C GLY A 233 -3.27 -11.18 11.49
N HIS A 234 -3.65 -12.23 12.24
CA HIS A 234 -3.22 -12.43 13.63
C HIS A 234 -1.84 -13.07 13.67
N PHE A 235 -1.09 -12.75 14.73
CA PHE A 235 0.26 -13.27 14.92
C PHE A 235 0.36 -14.05 16.24
N LEU A 236 1.01 -15.20 16.17
CA LEU A 236 1.58 -15.83 17.34
C LEU A 236 3.00 -15.31 17.54
N MET A 237 3.27 -14.88 18.77
CA MET A 237 4.60 -14.47 19.21
C MET A 237 5.03 -15.36 20.37
N ALA A 238 6.32 -15.60 20.54
CA ALA A 238 6.79 -16.37 21.68
C ALA A 238 8.22 -16.08 22.12
N THR A 239 8.50 -16.47 23.36
CA THR A 239 9.83 -16.54 23.99
C THR A 239 9.95 -17.81 24.82
N ASP A 240 11.18 -18.28 24.99
CA ASP A 240 11.50 -19.17 26.10
C ASP A 240 11.58 -18.38 27.41
N ALA A 241 11.12 -19.00 28.49
CA ALA A 241 11.09 -18.42 29.83
C ALA A 241 11.98 -19.23 30.79
N PRO A 242 13.29 -18.95 30.84
CA PRO A 242 14.26 -19.76 31.59
C PRO A 242 14.08 -19.69 33.11
N GLU A 243 14.04 -20.85 33.76
CA GLU A 243 14.02 -20.94 35.23
C GLU A 243 15.29 -20.35 35.88
N SER A 244 16.43 -20.39 35.17
CA SER A 244 17.69 -19.76 35.59
C SER A 244 17.56 -18.24 35.79
N MET A 245 16.58 -17.61 35.12
CA MET A 245 16.25 -16.19 35.26
C MET A 245 15.05 -15.96 36.19
N GLY A 246 14.66 -16.97 36.99
CA GLY A 246 13.57 -16.88 37.96
C GLY A 246 12.16 -17.00 37.35
N MET A 247 12.04 -17.28 36.06
CA MET A 247 10.75 -17.46 35.41
C MET A 247 10.14 -18.82 35.74
N LYS A 248 8.81 -18.88 35.94
CA LYS A 248 8.08 -20.14 36.16
C LYS A 248 6.87 -20.21 35.24
N VAL A 249 6.95 -21.03 34.21
CA VAL A 249 5.83 -21.30 33.31
C VAL A 249 4.89 -22.30 33.97
N LYS A 250 3.61 -21.94 34.08
CA LYS A 250 2.54 -22.85 34.50
C LYS A 250 1.48 -22.90 33.39
N PRO A 251 1.01 -24.07 32.96
CA PRO A 251 -0.13 -24.14 32.05
C PRO A 251 -1.30 -23.30 32.58
N GLY A 252 -1.71 -22.27 31.83
CA GLY A 252 -2.74 -21.30 32.23
C GLY A 252 -2.23 -19.87 32.47
N ASN A 253 -0.95 -19.66 32.80
CA ASN A 253 -0.33 -18.32 32.87
C ASN A 253 0.70 -18.07 31.75
N ASN A 254 0.79 -18.99 30.81
CA ASN A 254 1.81 -19.01 29.76
C ASN A 254 1.40 -18.23 28.50
N MET A 255 0.33 -17.43 28.57
CA MET A 255 -0.15 -16.62 27.45
C MET A 255 -0.43 -15.18 27.87
N HIS A 256 -0.17 -14.25 26.96
CA HIS A 256 -0.50 -12.85 27.07
C HIS A 256 -1.29 -12.39 25.86
N ILE A 257 -2.18 -11.45 26.08
CA ILE A 257 -2.70 -10.61 25.00
C ILE A 257 -1.70 -9.47 24.83
N ASN A 258 -1.06 -9.40 23.68
CA ASN A 258 -0.10 -8.35 23.38
C ASN A 258 -0.79 -7.26 22.56
N LEU A 259 -0.82 -6.05 23.11
CA LEU A 259 -1.33 -4.86 22.47
C LEU A 259 -0.16 -4.11 21.84
N GLU A 260 -0.31 -3.74 20.57
CA GLU A 260 0.71 -3.01 19.84
C GLU A 260 0.17 -1.65 19.37
N PRO A 261 -0.14 -0.69 20.27
CA PRO A 261 -0.68 0.61 19.87
C PRO A 261 0.34 1.44 19.07
N ASN A 262 -0.19 2.35 18.27
CA ASN A 262 0.63 3.19 17.40
C ASN A 262 1.32 4.35 18.13
N THR A 263 0.81 4.73 19.31
CA THR A 263 1.31 5.90 20.03
C THR A 263 1.60 5.55 21.48
N ARG A 264 2.69 6.10 22.03
CA ARG A 264 3.07 5.97 23.44
C ARG A 264 1.97 6.52 24.36
N ALA A 265 1.24 7.55 23.91
CA ALA A 265 0.12 8.12 24.66
C ALA A 265 -1.02 7.10 24.84
N GLU A 266 -1.40 6.40 23.77
CA GLU A 266 -2.39 5.34 23.83
C GLU A 266 -1.88 4.13 24.61
N THR A 267 -0.61 3.72 24.39
CA THR A 267 0.03 2.65 25.15
C THR A 267 -0.01 2.92 26.63
N LYS A 268 0.38 4.13 27.06
CA LYS A 268 0.36 4.51 28.47
C LYS A 268 -1.06 4.50 29.03
N LYS A 269 -2.03 5.06 28.30
CA LYS A 269 -3.44 5.07 28.73
C LYS A 269 -3.97 3.64 28.96
N LEU A 270 -3.69 2.72 28.03
CA LEU A 270 -4.15 1.33 28.14
C LEU A 270 -3.42 0.59 29.27
N PHE A 271 -2.11 0.77 29.40
CA PHE A 271 -1.31 0.19 30.48
C PHE A 271 -1.80 0.64 31.86
N ASP A 272 -1.97 1.95 32.06
CA ASP A 272 -2.47 2.51 33.32
C ASP A 272 -3.85 1.94 33.67
N ALA A 273 -4.73 1.74 32.67
CA ALA A 273 -6.08 1.25 32.85
C ALA A 273 -6.14 -0.27 33.16
N LEU A 274 -5.37 -1.08 32.43
CA LEU A 274 -5.38 -2.54 32.58
C LEU A 274 -4.55 -3.02 33.78
N SER A 275 -3.50 -2.28 34.16
CA SER A 275 -2.74 -2.56 35.39
C SER A 275 -3.47 -2.14 36.68
N ALA A 276 -4.52 -1.31 36.57
CA ALA A 276 -5.23 -0.79 37.74
C ALA A 276 -5.87 -1.91 38.57
N GLY A 277 -5.38 -2.08 39.81
CA GLY A 277 -5.83 -3.12 40.73
C GLY A 277 -5.31 -4.52 40.39
N GLY A 278 -4.35 -4.62 39.47
CA GLY A 278 -3.60 -5.83 39.14
C GLY A 278 -2.16 -5.78 39.66
N GLU A 279 -1.28 -6.56 39.01
CA GLU A 279 0.16 -6.63 39.29
C GLU A 279 0.95 -6.16 38.06
N VAL A 280 1.74 -5.11 38.21
CA VAL A 280 2.69 -4.71 37.17
C VAL A 280 3.88 -5.66 37.22
N THR A 281 4.10 -6.40 36.14
CA THR A 281 5.26 -7.32 36.02
C THR A 281 6.45 -6.63 35.37
N MET A 282 6.21 -5.63 34.54
CA MET A 282 7.25 -4.74 34.00
C MET A 282 6.68 -3.35 33.73
N GLU A 283 7.30 -2.33 34.36
CA GLU A 283 6.97 -0.93 34.10
C GLU A 283 7.29 -0.53 32.65
N LEU A 284 6.47 0.36 32.11
CA LEU A 284 6.64 0.89 30.75
C LEU A 284 7.98 1.62 30.60
N GLN A 285 8.86 1.13 29.72
CA GLN A 285 10.19 1.69 29.49
C GLN A 285 10.68 1.49 28.05
N ASP A 286 11.71 2.25 27.64
CA ASP A 286 12.34 2.09 26.33
C ASP A 286 13.30 0.88 26.37
N MET A 287 13.11 -0.06 25.44
CA MET A 287 13.88 -1.30 25.37
C MET A 287 15.00 -1.24 24.33
N PHE A 288 16.00 -2.12 24.48
CA PHE A 288 17.17 -2.13 23.59
C PHE A 288 16.82 -2.48 22.13
N TRP A 289 15.70 -3.16 21.88
CA TRP A 289 15.17 -3.43 20.54
C TRP A 289 14.37 -2.24 19.95
N GLY A 290 14.34 -1.10 20.64
CA GLY A 290 13.83 0.16 20.13
C GLY A 290 12.33 0.42 20.36
N ALA A 291 11.64 -0.44 21.10
CA ALA A 291 10.22 -0.26 21.43
C ALA A 291 10.01 0.28 22.85
N TYR A 292 8.88 0.97 23.04
CA TYR A 292 8.33 1.31 24.35
C TYR A 292 7.45 0.15 24.84
N TYR A 293 7.92 -0.57 25.86
CA TYR A 293 7.37 -1.86 26.28
C TYR A 293 7.04 -1.91 27.77
N GLY A 294 6.02 -2.68 28.13
CA GLY A 294 5.68 -3.03 29.52
C GLY A 294 4.70 -4.20 29.58
N SER A 295 4.48 -4.73 30.79
CA SER A 295 3.56 -5.85 31.01
C SER A 295 2.91 -5.82 32.40
N CYS A 296 1.71 -6.38 32.49
CA CYS A 296 0.98 -6.52 33.74
C CYS A 296 0.05 -7.74 33.72
N THR A 297 -0.36 -8.16 34.90
CA THR A 297 -1.51 -9.04 35.12
C THR A 297 -2.64 -8.18 35.64
N ASP A 298 -3.79 -8.15 34.96
CA ASP A 298 -4.92 -7.33 35.42
C ASP A 298 -5.60 -7.91 36.67
N ARG A 299 -6.55 -7.17 37.23
CA ARG A 299 -7.32 -7.59 38.42
C ARG A 299 -8.15 -8.87 38.25
N TYR A 300 -8.31 -9.35 37.02
CA TYR A 300 -9.02 -10.58 36.67
C TYR A 300 -8.07 -11.75 36.38
N GLY A 301 -6.75 -11.53 36.49
CA GLY A 301 -5.74 -12.54 36.23
C GLY A 301 -5.36 -12.70 34.76
N ILE A 302 -5.73 -11.76 33.89
CA ILE A 302 -5.34 -11.78 32.47
C ILE A 302 -4.00 -11.08 32.29
N ASN A 303 -3.07 -11.73 31.59
CA ASN A 303 -1.76 -11.16 31.34
C ASN A 303 -1.75 -10.33 30.06
N TRP A 304 -1.20 -9.12 30.16
CA TRP A 304 -1.12 -8.14 29.09
C TRP A 304 0.33 -7.77 28.82
N MET A 305 0.66 -7.66 27.53
CA MET A 305 1.88 -7.03 27.05
C MET A 305 1.53 -5.80 26.22
N PHE A 306 2.40 -4.81 26.25
CA PHE A 306 2.26 -3.57 25.52
C PHE A 306 3.56 -3.32 24.76
N ASN A 307 3.50 -3.18 23.45
CA ASN A 307 4.69 -2.97 22.62
C ASN A 307 4.45 -1.87 21.58
N CYS A 308 5.07 -0.71 21.73
CA CYS A 308 4.89 0.43 20.83
C CYS A 308 6.19 0.82 20.14
N ASN A 309 6.14 0.96 18.81
CA ASN A 309 7.31 1.33 18.00
C ASN A 309 7.47 2.85 17.81
N GLU A 310 6.62 3.69 18.41
CA GLU A 310 6.77 5.14 18.36
C GLU A 310 8.00 5.58 19.16
N LYS A 311 8.92 6.25 18.46
CA LYS A 311 10.15 6.80 19.07
C LYS A 311 9.81 8.00 19.96
N ARG A 312 10.69 8.27 20.94
CA ARG A 312 10.58 9.41 21.85
C ARG A 312 10.75 10.75 21.15
#